data_AF-A0A412F164-F1
#
_entry.id   AF-A0A412F164-F1
#
_cell.length_a   1.000
_cell.length_b   1.000
_cell.length_c   1.000
_cell.angle_alpha   90.00
_cell.angle_beta   90.00
_cell.angle_gamma   90.00
#
_symmetry.space_group_name_H-M   'P 1'
#
loop_
_entity.id
_entity.type
_entity.pdbx_description
1 polymer ?
#
loop_
_entity_poly.entity_id
_entity_poly.type
_entity_poly.pdbx_seq_one_letter_code
_entity_poly.pdbx_strand_id
1 'polypeptide(L)'
;MRKKIRSIHIILFVMLFLVGSFIDISTIHAEAGSRTGSIQIIYKGRNSSDKEVTLSGAKFSIIPIQYMKNSELVWENGFKDSGISLQDTSAEAREKQAKQLYAFAKKNDISGLKQETDSSGRTSFGELDEGIYLIAQIGNVESGTDKFESAPFLVNIPSEINGNVEYNVTIEPKAEWVSPETPPSNPDKPKDPSPSKPDKPNTIQKIINTVKTGDTTNIVAWFLIAIVSFGLIVGFYKKRKMK
;
A
#
# COMPACT_ATOMS: atom_id res chain seq x y z
N MET A 1 -22.28 -35.96 -72.18
CA MET A 1 -22.83 -35.27 -70.98
C MET A 1 -22.18 -35.72 -69.65
N ARG A 2 -21.95 -37.02 -69.41
CA ARG A 2 -21.40 -37.55 -68.14
C ARG A 2 -19.97 -37.08 -67.75
N LYS A 3 -19.07 -36.82 -68.71
CA LYS A 3 -17.71 -36.30 -68.42
C LYS A 3 -17.71 -34.85 -67.87
N LYS A 4 -18.61 -33.99 -68.37
CA LYS A 4 -18.73 -32.58 -67.94
C LYS A 4 -19.20 -32.48 -66.49
N ILE A 5 -20.13 -33.35 -66.09
CA ILE A 5 -20.68 -33.41 -64.73
C ILE A 5 -19.62 -33.90 -63.73
N ARG A 6 -18.81 -34.92 -64.08
CA ARG A 6 -17.70 -35.38 -63.24
C ARG A 6 -16.63 -34.30 -63.02
N SER A 7 -16.31 -33.51 -64.05
CA SER A 7 -15.35 -32.40 -63.94
C SER A 7 -15.86 -31.30 -63.01
N ILE A 8 -17.16 -30.98 -63.05
CA ILE A 8 -17.79 -29.97 -62.18
C ILE A 8 -17.78 -30.43 -60.71
N HIS A 9 -18.03 -31.71 -60.45
CA HIS A 9 -17.97 -32.25 -59.09
C HIS A 9 -16.54 -32.22 -58.53
N ILE A 10 -15.53 -32.53 -59.36
CA ILE A 10 -14.13 -32.45 -58.95
C ILE A 10 -13.73 -31.00 -58.65
N ILE A 11 -14.12 -30.05 -59.50
CA ILE A 11 -13.84 -28.62 -59.28
C ILE A 11 -14.52 -28.11 -58.00
N LEU A 12 -15.79 -28.49 -57.77
CA LEU A 12 -16.52 -28.13 -56.56
C LEU A 12 -15.86 -28.72 -55.30
N PHE A 13 -15.38 -29.96 -55.37
CA PHE A 13 -14.71 -30.63 -54.25
C PHE A 13 -13.35 -30.00 -53.93
N VAL A 14 -12.57 -29.62 -54.95
CA VAL A 14 -11.29 -28.91 -54.79
C VAL A 14 -11.51 -27.49 -54.23
N MET A 15 -12.58 -26.80 -54.65
CA MET A 15 -12.92 -25.49 -54.10
C MET A 15 -13.37 -25.58 -52.63
N LEU A 16 -14.14 -26.61 -52.26
CA LEU A 16 -14.54 -26.85 -50.87
C LEU A 16 -13.32 -27.14 -49.97
N PHE A 17 -12.32 -27.86 -50.50
CA PHE A 17 -11.08 -28.18 -49.78
C PHE A 17 -10.16 -26.96 -49.63
N LEU A 18 -10.10 -26.07 -50.62
CA LEU A 18 -9.36 -24.81 -50.56
C LEU A 18 -9.97 -23.79 -49.59
N VAL A 19 -11.30 -23.78 -49.42
CA VAL A 19 -11.98 -22.92 -48.43
C VAL A 19 -11.87 -23.48 -47.00
N GLY A 20 -11.76 -24.81 -46.84
CA GLY A 20 -11.57 -25.47 -45.54
C GLY A 20 -10.18 -25.29 -44.91
N SER A 21 -9.20 -24.76 -45.66
CA SER A 21 -7.83 -24.54 -45.19
C SER A 21 -7.60 -23.16 -44.52
N PHE A 22 -8.63 -22.32 -44.44
CA PHE A 22 -8.59 -21.00 -43.80
C PHE A 22 -9.48 -20.88 -42.57
N ILE A 23 -9.97 -21.99 -42.03
CA ILE A 23 -10.43 -21.97 -40.64
C ILE A 23 -9.15 -22.11 -39.82
N ASP A 24 -8.51 -20.97 -39.57
CA ASP A 24 -7.71 -20.84 -38.36
C ASP A 24 -8.63 -21.30 -37.24
N ILE A 25 -8.38 -22.51 -36.76
CA ILE A 25 -8.78 -22.91 -35.42
C ILE A 25 -7.94 -22.01 -34.54
N SER A 26 -8.39 -20.76 -34.43
CA SER A 26 -8.23 -19.97 -33.23
C SER A 26 -8.78 -20.91 -32.19
N THR A 27 -7.90 -21.66 -31.54
CA THR A 27 -8.15 -22.19 -30.23
C THR A 27 -8.63 -20.98 -29.47
N ILE A 28 -9.95 -20.86 -29.36
CA ILE A 28 -10.57 -20.10 -28.31
C ILE A 28 -10.12 -20.88 -27.08
N HIS A 29 -8.89 -20.58 -26.63
CA HIS A 29 -8.63 -20.50 -25.22
C HIS A 29 -9.72 -19.54 -24.76
N ALA A 30 -10.80 -20.11 -24.24
CA ALA A 30 -11.47 -19.46 -23.14
C ALA A 30 -10.38 -19.34 -22.09
N GLU A 31 -9.59 -18.27 -22.17
CA GLU A 31 -8.97 -17.69 -20.99
C GLU A 31 -10.16 -17.52 -20.05
N ALA A 32 -10.27 -18.41 -19.07
CA ALA A 32 -11.24 -18.27 -18.01
C ALA A 32 -11.05 -16.84 -17.53
N GLY A 33 -12.06 -15.98 -17.73
CA GLY A 33 -11.91 -14.55 -17.49
C GLY A 33 -11.24 -14.37 -16.14
N SER A 34 -10.04 -13.79 -16.16
CA SER A 34 -9.22 -13.62 -14.95
C SER A 34 -10.11 -12.98 -13.90
N ARG A 35 -10.17 -13.57 -12.70
CA ARG A 35 -11.06 -13.06 -11.66
C ARG A 35 -10.52 -11.71 -11.24
N THR A 36 -11.22 -10.63 -11.60
CA THR A 36 -10.83 -9.29 -11.18
C THR A 36 -11.29 -9.01 -9.76
N GLY A 37 -10.52 -8.20 -9.03
CA GLY A 37 -10.86 -7.68 -7.72
C GLY A 37 -11.26 -6.20 -7.73
N SER A 38 -11.44 -5.68 -6.52
CA SER A 38 -11.67 -4.26 -6.26
C SER A 38 -11.00 -3.85 -4.96
N ILE A 39 -10.68 -2.57 -4.85
CA ILE A 39 -10.18 -1.94 -3.62
C ILE A 39 -11.11 -0.80 -3.27
N GLN A 40 -11.77 -0.89 -2.12
CA GLN A 40 -12.50 0.22 -1.50
C GLN A 40 -11.63 0.91 -0.45
N ILE A 41 -11.50 2.22 -0.57
CA ILE A 41 -10.87 3.09 0.43
C ILE A 41 -11.98 3.69 1.30
N ILE A 42 -11.79 3.60 2.61
CA ILE A 42 -12.54 4.37 3.61
C ILE A 42 -11.54 5.27 4.32
N TYR A 43 -11.58 6.57 4.02
CA TYR A 43 -10.60 7.52 4.52
C TYR A 43 -11.17 8.39 5.65
N LYS A 44 -10.59 8.20 6.82
CA LYS A 44 -10.95 8.87 8.07
C LYS A 44 -9.69 9.29 8.82
N GLY A 45 -9.80 10.35 9.59
CA GLY A 45 -8.76 10.86 10.46
C GLY A 45 -9.29 11.15 11.84
N ARG A 46 -8.44 11.75 12.68
CA ARG A 46 -8.84 12.30 13.99
C ARG A 46 -8.46 13.76 14.01
N ASN A 47 -9.40 14.62 14.38
CA ASN A 47 -9.17 16.06 14.52
C ASN A 47 -8.47 16.40 15.84
N SER A 48 -8.18 17.69 16.05
CA SER A 48 -7.38 18.19 17.18
C SER A 48 -8.02 17.94 18.54
N SER A 49 -9.32 17.62 18.54
CA SER A 49 -10.09 17.22 19.73
C SER A 49 -10.22 15.69 19.87
N ASP A 50 -9.41 14.92 19.15
CA ASP A 50 -9.45 13.44 19.08
C ASP A 50 -10.80 12.86 18.60
N LYS A 51 -11.59 13.65 17.86
CA LYS A 51 -12.83 13.17 17.24
C LYS A 51 -12.54 12.63 15.85
N GLU A 52 -13.13 11.48 15.56
CA GLU A 52 -13.09 10.92 14.21
C GLU A 52 -13.74 11.88 13.22
N VAL A 53 -13.05 12.10 12.09
CA VAL A 53 -13.54 12.92 10.99
C VAL A 53 -13.42 12.15 9.69
N THR A 54 -14.45 12.23 8.88
CA THR A 54 -14.47 11.72 7.52
C THR A 54 -13.69 12.65 6.60
N LEU A 55 -12.85 12.09 5.74
CA LEU A 55 -11.99 12.86 4.83
C LEU A 55 -12.53 12.80 3.40
N SER A 56 -13.44 13.73 3.09
CA SER A 56 -14.04 13.93 1.76
C SER A 56 -13.12 14.74 0.85
N GLY A 57 -13.12 14.45 -0.45
CA GLY A 57 -12.32 15.17 -1.45
C GLY A 57 -10.84 14.78 -1.50
N ALA A 58 -10.44 13.72 -0.80
CA ALA A 58 -9.08 13.18 -0.85
C ALA A 58 -8.87 12.45 -2.17
N LYS A 59 -7.86 12.86 -2.93
CA LYS A 59 -7.50 12.24 -4.21
C LYS A 59 -6.51 11.12 -3.98
N PHE A 60 -6.87 9.91 -4.37
CA PHE A 60 -5.97 8.75 -4.38
C PHE A 60 -5.61 8.35 -5.81
N SER A 61 -4.39 7.88 -5.99
CA SER A 61 -3.90 7.23 -7.20
C SER A 61 -3.62 5.77 -6.90
N ILE A 62 -4.02 4.89 -7.81
CA ILE A 62 -3.60 3.49 -7.83
C ILE A 62 -2.68 3.24 -9.03
N ILE A 63 -1.54 2.61 -8.80
CA ILE A 63 -0.55 2.28 -9.82
C ILE A 63 -0.25 0.77 -9.73
N PRO A 64 -0.43 -0.02 -10.80
CA PRO A 64 0.00 -1.41 -10.79
C PRO A 64 1.53 -1.46 -10.72
N ILE A 65 2.06 -2.35 -9.87
CA ILE A 65 3.50 -2.53 -9.64
C ILE A 65 3.97 -3.90 -10.14
N GLN A 66 3.19 -4.93 -9.82
CA GLN A 66 3.36 -6.28 -10.36
C GLN A 66 2.01 -6.83 -10.76
N TYR A 67 1.98 -7.65 -11.80
CA TYR A 67 0.79 -8.34 -12.28
C TYR A 67 1.05 -9.84 -12.34
N MET A 68 0.00 -10.64 -12.21
CA MET A 68 0.07 -12.09 -12.31
C MET A 68 0.18 -12.52 -13.78
N LYS A 69 1.20 -13.32 -14.11
CA LYS A 69 1.34 -13.96 -15.41
C LYS A 69 1.85 -15.38 -15.24
N ASN A 70 1.12 -16.37 -15.76
CA ASN A 70 1.48 -17.79 -15.63
C ASN A 70 1.76 -18.22 -14.18
N SER A 71 0.95 -17.74 -13.23
CA SER A 71 1.11 -17.98 -11.78
C SER A 71 2.39 -17.39 -11.15
N GLU A 72 3.04 -16.44 -11.81
CA GLU A 72 4.18 -15.69 -11.28
C GLU A 72 3.88 -14.19 -11.27
N LEU A 73 4.35 -13.49 -10.23
CA LEU A 73 4.30 -12.03 -10.18
C LEU A 73 5.40 -11.43 -11.04
N VAL A 74 5.00 -10.67 -12.05
CA VAL A 74 5.89 -9.99 -13.00
C VAL A 74 5.80 -8.49 -12.77
N TRP A 75 6.96 -7.82 -12.79
CA TRP A 75 7.01 -6.37 -12.70
C TRP A 75 6.36 -5.69 -13.90
N GLU A 76 5.57 -4.66 -13.60
CA GLU A 76 5.14 -3.69 -14.59
C GLU A 76 6.34 -3.04 -15.27
N ASN A 77 6.24 -2.80 -16.58
CA ASN A 77 7.36 -2.30 -17.38
C ASN A 77 7.96 -1.01 -16.82
N GLY A 78 7.10 -0.12 -16.30
CA GLY A 78 7.55 1.13 -15.67
C GLY A 78 8.40 0.93 -14.42
N PHE A 79 8.35 -0.22 -13.75
CA PHE A 79 9.00 -0.44 -12.45
C PHE A 79 10.15 -1.46 -12.47
N LYS A 80 10.42 -2.11 -13.62
CA LYS A 80 11.49 -3.11 -13.76
C LYS A 80 12.86 -2.59 -13.31
N ASP A 81 13.15 -1.33 -13.62
CA ASP A 81 14.44 -0.70 -13.32
C ASP A 81 14.44 0.05 -11.97
N SER A 82 13.43 -0.17 -11.13
CA SER A 82 13.35 0.49 -9.81
C SER A 82 14.45 0.04 -8.84
N GLY A 83 14.98 -1.18 -9.01
CA GLY A 83 15.95 -1.78 -8.10
C GLY A 83 15.37 -2.13 -6.72
N ILE A 84 14.05 -2.08 -6.55
CA ILE A 84 13.37 -2.35 -5.28
C ILE A 84 12.98 -3.83 -5.22
N SER A 85 13.28 -4.50 -4.11
CA SER A 85 12.85 -5.88 -3.85
C SER A 85 11.59 -5.91 -3.00
N LEU A 86 10.61 -6.72 -3.40
CA LEU A 86 9.34 -6.94 -2.68
C LEU A 86 9.28 -8.28 -1.91
N GLN A 87 10.43 -8.96 -1.76
CA GLN A 87 10.51 -10.27 -1.10
C GLN A 87 10.29 -10.19 0.41
N ASP A 88 10.72 -9.10 1.05
CA ASP A 88 10.42 -8.86 2.46
C ASP A 88 8.99 -8.33 2.58
N THR A 89 8.14 -9.12 3.24
CA THR A 89 6.71 -8.86 3.44
C THR A 89 6.39 -8.32 4.83
N SER A 90 7.40 -8.00 5.66
CA SER A 90 7.19 -7.34 6.93
C SER A 90 6.56 -5.95 6.76
N ALA A 91 5.83 -5.49 7.78
CA ALA A 91 5.15 -4.20 7.74
C ALA A 91 6.15 -3.03 7.52
N GLU A 92 7.29 -3.06 8.20
CA GLU A 92 8.35 -2.04 8.06
C GLU A 92 8.94 -2.02 6.64
N ALA A 93 9.25 -3.19 6.09
CA ALA A 93 9.76 -3.29 4.73
C ALA A 93 8.72 -2.81 3.71
N ARG A 94 7.45 -3.17 3.88
CA ARG A 94 6.35 -2.76 2.99
C ARG A 94 6.12 -1.26 2.98
N GLU A 95 6.20 -0.61 4.14
CA GLU A 95 6.14 0.85 4.24
C GLU A 95 7.30 1.50 3.48
N LYS A 96 8.53 1.02 3.69
CA LYS A 96 9.72 1.54 3.01
C LYS A 96 9.65 1.34 1.49
N GLN A 97 9.29 0.14 1.05
CA GLN A 97 9.12 -0.22 -0.36
C GLN A 97 8.09 0.69 -1.03
N ALA A 98 6.92 0.89 -0.41
CA ALA A 98 5.87 1.76 -0.94
C ALA A 98 6.35 3.21 -1.12
N LYS A 99 7.04 3.76 -0.12
CA LYS A 99 7.64 5.11 -0.20
C LYS A 99 8.67 5.22 -1.33
N GLN A 100 9.54 4.22 -1.47
CA GLN A 100 10.55 4.18 -2.53
C GLN A 100 9.91 4.05 -3.92
N LEU A 101 8.92 3.18 -4.08
CA LEU A 101 8.18 3.01 -5.34
C LEU A 101 7.42 4.28 -5.71
N TYR A 102 6.81 4.96 -4.75
CA TYR A 102 6.12 6.22 -5.02
C TYR A 102 7.10 7.33 -5.43
N ALA A 103 8.25 7.44 -4.77
CA ALA A 103 9.30 8.38 -5.16
C ALA A 103 9.83 8.07 -6.58
N PHE A 104 10.02 6.79 -6.89
CA PHE A 104 10.39 6.34 -8.23
C PHE A 104 9.33 6.70 -9.27
N ALA A 105 8.04 6.46 -8.99
CA ALA A 105 6.94 6.80 -9.88
C ALA A 105 6.91 8.31 -10.18
N LYS A 106 7.04 9.16 -9.15
CA LYS A 106 7.12 10.62 -9.34
C LYS A 106 8.32 11.04 -10.17
N LYS A 107 9.50 10.46 -9.93
CA LYS A 107 10.73 10.80 -10.65
C LYS A 107 10.65 10.48 -12.14
N ASN A 108 9.89 9.44 -12.48
CA ASN A 108 9.76 8.95 -13.86
C ASN A 108 8.40 9.31 -14.49
N ASP A 109 7.65 10.25 -13.89
CA ASP A 109 6.34 10.71 -14.37
C ASP A 109 5.31 9.58 -14.61
N ILE A 110 5.40 8.50 -13.82
CA ILE A 110 4.46 7.38 -13.89
C ILE A 110 3.20 7.76 -13.12
N SER A 111 2.10 7.95 -13.85
CA SER A 111 0.79 8.25 -13.29
C SER A 111 -0.10 7.01 -13.18
N GLY A 112 -0.90 6.95 -12.13
CA GLY A 112 -1.93 5.92 -11.95
C GLY A 112 -3.34 6.39 -12.28
N LEU A 113 -4.29 5.46 -12.18
CA LEU A 113 -5.72 5.78 -12.18
C LEU A 113 -6.05 6.55 -10.90
N LYS A 114 -6.84 7.63 -11.02
CA LYS A 114 -7.17 8.52 -9.92
C LYS A 114 -8.63 8.40 -9.55
N GLN A 115 -8.89 8.48 -8.26
CA GLN A 115 -10.22 8.57 -7.70
C GLN A 115 -10.24 9.56 -6.54
N GLU A 116 -11.41 10.08 -6.23
CA GLU A 116 -11.62 11.03 -5.15
C GLU A 116 -12.61 10.47 -4.14
N THR A 117 -12.39 10.73 -2.85
CA THR A 117 -13.34 10.33 -1.80
C THR A 117 -14.60 11.18 -1.84
N ASP A 118 -15.75 10.51 -1.75
CA ASP A 118 -17.05 11.15 -1.66
C ASP A 118 -17.29 11.81 -0.29
N SER A 119 -18.49 12.38 -0.09
CA SER A 119 -18.89 13.01 1.18
C SER A 119 -18.88 12.07 2.39
N SER A 120 -18.85 10.76 2.17
CA SER A 120 -18.73 9.73 3.20
C SER A 120 -17.27 9.25 3.40
N GLY A 121 -16.31 9.90 2.72
CA GLY A 121 -14.89 9.58 2.79
C GLY A 121 -14.55 8.30 2.06
N ARG A 122 -15.37 7.89 1.08
CA ARG A 122 -15.22 6.61 0.39
C ARG A 122 -14.87 6.78 -1.07
N THR A 123 -14.04 5.88 -1.58
CA THR A 123 -13.82 5.74 -3.01
C THR A 123 -13.41 4.31 -3.35
N SER A 124 -13.48 3.93 -4.63
CA SER A 124 -13.18 2.56 -5.05
C SER A 124 -12.47 2.50 -6.39
N PHE A 125 -11.59 1.51 -6.53
CA PHE A 125 -11.02 1.05 -7.78
C PHE A 125 -11.55 -0.35 -8.07
N GLY A 126 -12.20 -0.54 -9.22
CA GLY A 126 -12.75 -1.83 -9.65
C GLY A 126 -11.95 -2.45 -10.79
N GLU A 127 -12.33 -3.66 -11.19
CA GLU A 127 -11.78 -4.37 -12.36
C GLU A 127 -10.25 -4.51 -12.29
N LEU A 128 -9.73 -4.77 -11.09
CA LEU A 128 -8.30 -4.91 -10.86
C LEU A 128 -7.87 -6.35 -11.11
N ASP A 129 -6.91 -6.55 -12.02
CA ASP A 129 -6.27 -7.84 -12.21
C ASP A 129 -5.47 -8.28 -10.97
N GLU A 130 -5.18 -9.58 -10.89
CA GLU A 130 -4.33 -10.11 -9.82
C GLU A 130 -2.93 -9.49 -9.88
N GLY A 131 -2.43 -9.02 -8.74
CA GLY A 131 -1.17 -8.30 -8.68
C GLY A 131 -0.94 -7.53 -7.39
N ILE A 132 0.10 -6.69 -7.41
CA ILE A 132 0.44 -5.76 -6.33
C ILE A 132 0.28 -4.34 -6.86
N TYR A 133 -0.46 -3.53 -6.12
CA TYR A 133 -0.77 -2.15 -6.43
C TYR A 133 -0.17 -1.20 -5.40
N LEU A 134 0.36 -0.08 -5.87
CA LEU A 134 0.75 1.06 -5.04
C LEU A 134 -0.42 2.03 -4.97
N ILE A 135 -0.85 2.36 -3.76
CA ILE A 135 -1.86 3.38 -3.51
C ILE A 135 -1.19 4.56 -2.83
N ALA A 136 -1.44 5.75 -3.34
CA ALA A 136 -0.89 6.99 -2.81
C ALA A 136 -1.91 8.12 -2.85
N GLN A 137 -1.93 8.94 -1.79
CA GLN A 137 -2.69 10.19 -1.82
C GLN A 137 -1.95 11.23 -2.67
N ILE A 138 -2.71 12.00 -3.45
CA ILE A 138 -2.24 13.13 -4.24
C ILE A 138 -2.56 14.41 -3.45
N GLY A 139 -1.52 15.09 -2.98
CA GLY A 139 -1.66 16.28 -2.16
C GLY A 139 -2.32 15.97 -0.82
N ASN A 140 -2.98 16.97 -0.25
CA ASN A 140 -3.55 16.91 1.08
C ASN A 140 -5.07 17.04 0.97
N VAL A 141 -5.78 16.59 2.00
CA VAL A 141 -7.21 16.83 2.17
C VAL A 141 -7.43 17.71 3.39
N GLU A 142 -8.36 18.65 3.28
CA GLU A 142 -8.71 19.57 4.35
C GLU A 142 -9.97 19.08 5.07
N SER A 143 -9.98 19.17 6.40
CA SER A 143 -11.18 18.97 7.23
C SER A 143 -11.22 20.07 8.28
N GLY A 144 -12.08 21.07 8.08
CA GLY A 144 -12.05 22.29 8.89
C GLY A 144 -10.74 23.07 8.70
N THR A 145 -9.99 23.30 9.77
CA THR A 145 -8.66 23.96 9.74
C THR A 145 -7.51 22.99 9.53
N ASP A 146 -7.81 21.69 9.53
CA ASP A 146 -6.82 20.64 9.65
C ASP A 146 -6.50 20.06 8.27
N LYS A 147 -5.24 19.71 8.04
CA LYS A 147 -4.76 19.10 6.80
C LYS A 147 -4.29 17.69 7.07
N PHE A 148 -4.73 16.77 6.23
CA PHE A 148 -4.40 15.35 6.32
C PHE A 148 -3.73 14.85 5.05
N GLU A 149 -2.77 13.97 5.24
CA GLU A 149 -2.17 13.17 4.19
C GLU A 149 -2.09 11.70 4.60
N SER A 150 -1.85 10.83 3.64
CA SER A 150 -1.63 9.41 3.86
C SER A 150 -0.34 9.00 3.17
N ALA A 151 0.52 8.30 3.91
CA ALA A 151 1.71 7.71 3.34
C ALA A 151 1.30 6.69 2.25
N PRO A 152 2.10 6.51 1.18
CA PRO A 152 1.83 5.48 0.19
C PRO A 152 1.98 4.08 0.79
N PHE A 153 1.19 3.12 0.29
CA PHE A 153 1.22 1.73 0.75
C PHE A 153 0.92 0.74 -0.39
N LEU A 154 1.24 -0.53 -0.18
CA LEU A 154 1.03 -1.60 -1.15
C LEU A 154 -0.21 -2.45 -0.78
N VAL A 155 -0.99 -2.83 -1.78
CA VAL A 155 -2.15 -3.72 -1.63
C VAL A 155 -2.07 -4.82 -2.68
N ASN A 156 -2.35 -6.06 -2.27
CA ASN A 156 -2.41 -7.20 -3.17
C ASN A 156 -3.86 -7.44 -3.62
N ILE A 157 -4.04 -7.87 -4.86
CA ILE A 157 -5.28 -8.46 -5.36
C ILE A 157 -4.99 -9.89 -5.84
N PRO A 158 -5.68 -10.91 -5.30
CA PRO A 158 -6.43 -10.85 -4.05
C PRO A 158 -5.50 -10.57 -2.84
N SER A 159 -6.09 -10.18 -1.71
CA SER A 159 -5.38 -10.02 -0.44
C SER A 159 -5.74 -11.16 0.52
N GLU A 160 -4.77 -11.61 1.31
CA GLU A 160 -5.03 -12.52 2.42
C GLU A 160 -5.40 -11.71 3.67
N ILE A 161 -6.63 -11.86 4.16
CA ILE A 161 -7.16 -11.15 5.34
C ILE A 161 -7.78 -12.18 6.28
N ASN A 162 -7.21 -12.31 7.48
CA ASN A 162 -7.65 -13.29 8.49
C ASN A 162 -7.69 -14.75 7.94
N GLY A 163 -6.76 -15.10 7.05
CA GLY A 163 -6.67 -16.42 6.40
C GLY A 163 -7.63 -16.63 5.23
N ASN A 164 -8.41 -15.61 4.84
CA ASN A 164 -9.28 -15.66 3.68
C ASN A 164 -8.67 -14.90 2.50
N VAL A 165 -8.86 -15.43 1.30
CA VAL A 165 -8.46 -14.79 0.04
C VAL A 165 -9.58 -13.87 -0.43
N GLU A 166 -9.39 -12.57 -0.28
CA GLU A 166 -10.37 -11.54 -0.62
C GLU A 166 -10.01 -10.82 -1.90
N TYR A 167 -10.95 -10.82 -2.85
CA TYR A 167 -10.83 -10.05 -4.09
C TYR A 167 -11.42 -8.65 -3.96
N ASN A 168 -12.39 -8.46 -3.06
CA ASN A 168 -12.99 -7.16 -2.76
C ASN A 168 -12.37 -6.67 -1.45
N VAL A 169 -11.27 -5.93 -1.57
CA VAL A 169 -10.45 -5.51 -0.45
C VAL A 169 -10.95 -4.15 0.05
N THR A 170 -11.21 -4.04 1.35
CA THR A 170 -11.50 -2.76 2.00
C THR A 170 -10.30 -2.33 2.83
N ILE A 171 -9.86 -1.09 2.63
CA ILE A 171 -8.70 -0.50 3.32
C ILE A 171 -9.07 0.81 4.00
N GLU A 172 -8.40 1.07 5.12
CA GLU A 172 -8.48 2.32 5.87
C GLU A 172 -7.09 2.96 5.92
N PRO A 173 -6.73 3.81 4.95
CA PRO A 173 -5.43 4.46 4.93
C PRO A 173 -5.20 5.27 6.20
N LYS A 174 -3.98 5.22 6.75
CA LYS A 174 -3.62 5.99 7.92
C LYS A 174 -3.54 7.48 7.54
N ALA A 175 -4.37 8.30 8.18
CA ALA A 175 -4.31 9.75 8.05
C ALA A 175 -3.31 10.34 9.04
N GLU A 176 -2.39 11.15 8.54
CA GLU A 176 -1.40 11.88 9.31
C GLU A 176 -1.63 13.39 9.17
N TRP A 177 -1.34 14.10 10.25
CA TRP A 177 -1.49 15.55 10.31
C TRP A 177 -0.36 16.23 9.58
N VAL A 178 -0.73 17.14 8.66
CA VAL A 178 0.23 18.04 8.05
C VAL A 178 0.32 19.28 8.91
N SER A 179 1.47 19.43 9.58
CA SER A 179 1.73 20.62 10.39
C SER A 179 1.69 21.86 9.49
N PRO A 180 1.01 22.95 9.88
CA PRO A 180 1.09 24.21 9.17
C PRO A 180 2.56 24.64 9.08
N GLU A 181 3.09 24.84 7.89
CA GLU A 181 4.38 25.52 7.74
C GLU A 181 4.25 26.90 8.38
N THR A 182 5.17 27.23 9.28
CA THR A 182 5.25 28.59 9.83
C THR A 182 5.55 29.53 8.67
N PRO A 183 4.77 30.59 8.43
CA PRO A 183 5.04 31.49 7.32
C PRO A 183 6.45 32.06 7.44
N PRO A 184 7.19 32.24 6.32
CA PRO A 184 8.55 32.77 6.36
C PRO A 184 8.53 34.15 7.02
N SER A 185 9.29 34.28 8.11
CA SER A 185 9.58 35.57 8.74
C SER A 185 10.26 36.47 7.71
N ASN A 186 9.53 37.45 7.19
CA ASN A 186 10.01 38.41 6.20
C ASN A 186 11.27 39.15 6.73
N PRO A 187 12.44 39.10 6.05
CA PRO A 187 13.67 39.71 6.53
C PRO A 187 13.80 41.15 6.04
N ASP A 188 13.01 42.07 6.58
CA ASP A 188 13.20 43.51 6.35
C ASP A 188 12.88 44.32 7.61
N LYS A 189 13.83 44.35 8.55
CA LYS A 189 14.00 45.50 9.45
C LYS A 189 15.47 45.65 9.87
N PRO A 190 16.06 46.85 9.79
CA PRO A 190 17.47 47.06 10.14
C PRO A 190 17.73 46.82 11.64
N LYS A 191 18.89 46.22 11.94
CA LYS A 191 19.42 46.00 13.30
C LYS A 191 19.91 47.31 13.89
N ASP A 192 19.33 47.72 15.02
CA ASP A 192 19.93 48.72 15.91
C ASP A 192 20.87 48.03 16.93
N PRO A 193 22.03 48.62 17.29
CA PRO A 193 23.02 47.98 18.12
C PRO A 193 22.67 48.09 19.62
N SER A 194 22.81 46.95 20.30
CA SER A 194 22.63 46.76 21.75
C SER A 194 23.68 47.49 22.59
N PRO A 195 23.33 47.91 23.82
CA PRO A 195 24.26 47.96 24.94
C PRO A 195 24.08 46.74 25.87
N SER A 196 25.21 46.21 26.31
CA SER A 196 25.44 45.00 27.11
C SER A 196 25.13 45.23 28.60
N LYS A 197 24.43 44.31 29.32
CA LYS A 197 24.91 43.29 30.31
C LYS A 197 24.02 43.39 31.60
N PRO A 198 24.04 42.49 32.61
CA PRO A 198 24.40 41.06 32.73
C PRO A 198 23.33 40.16 33.41
N ASP A 199 23.50 38.85 33.20
CA ASP A 199 23.26 37.68 34.08
C ASP A 199 21.92 37.42 34.80
N LYS A 200 21.22 36.36 34.34
CA LYS A 200 20.63 35.32 35.21
C LYS A 200 20.42 34.01 34.43
N PRO A 201 20.88 32.85 34.93
CA PRO A 201 20.64 31.56 34.29
C PRO A 201 19.32 30.98 34.81
N ASN A 202 18.39 30.63 33.92
CA ASN A 202 17.44 29.52 34.06
C ASN A 202 16.24 29.71 33.12
N THR A 203 15.88 28.65 32.40
CA THR A 203 14.55 27.98 32.51
C THR A 203 14.38 26.88 31.44
N ILE A 204 15.10 26.91 30.32
CA ILE A 204 14.81 26.02 29.17
C ILE A 204 15.34 24.57 29.32
N GLN A 205 16.44 24.33 30.04
CA GLN A 205 16.91 22.95 30.29
C GLN A 205 16.08 22.18 31.33
N LYS A 206 15.16 22.84 32.06
CA LYS A 206 14.33 22.17 33.08
C LYS A 206 13.06 21.51 32.51
N ILE A 207 12.68 21.83 31.27
CA ILE A 207 11.46 21.31 30.64
C ILE A 207 11.70 20.01 29.88
N ILE A 208 12.92 19.73 29.41
CA ILE A 208 13.22 18.51 28.63
C ILE A 208 13.37 17.26 29.53
N ASN A 209 13.58 17.42 30.83
CA ASN A 209 13.73 16.29 31.78
C ASN A 209 12.54 16.08 32.73
N THR A 210 11.38 16.69 32.48
CA THR A 210 10.16 16.40 33.25
C THR A 210 9.07 15.81 32.35
N VAL A 211 9.35 14.63 31.81
CA VAL A 211 8.30 13.64 31.52
C VAL A 211 8.61 12.46 32.43
N LYS A 212 7.99 12.45 33.61
CA LYS A 212 7.84 11.25 34.42
C LYS A 212 6.62 10.52 33.90
N THR A 213 6.81 9.57 32.99
CA THR A 213 5.86 8.47 32.83
C THR A 213 6.02 7.56 34.05
N GLY A 214 5.02 7.61 34.93
CA GLY A 214 4.91 6.75 36.08
C GLY A 214 4.42 5.37 35.69
N ASP A 215 5.32 4.54 35.15
CA ASP A 215 5.15 3.08 35.12
C ASP A 215 6.33 2.46 35.86
N THR A 216 6.18 2.27 37.17
CA THR A 216 7.11 1.42 37.93
C THR A 216 6.78 -0.04 37.65
N THR A 217 7.06 -0.49 36.43
CA THR A 217 7.14 -1.91 36.16
C THR A 217 8.50 -2.37 36.63
N ASN A 218 8.54 -2.95 37.83
CA ASN A 218 9.76 -3.39 38.47
C ASN A 218 10.39 -4.51 37.62
N ILE A 219 11.36 -4.15 36.78
CA ILE A 219 12.08 -5.06 35.87
C ILE A 219 12.67 -6.25 36.63
N VAL A 220 13.08 -6.05 37.90
CA VAL A 220 13.59 -7.12 38.76
C VAL A 220 12.51 -8.15 39.09
N ALA A 221 11.24 -7.73 39.25
CA ALA A 221 10.13 -8.65 39.48
C ALA A 221 9.88 -9.56 38.26
N TRP A 222 10.01 -9.04 37.04
CA TRP A 222 9.87 -9.84 35.81
C TRP A 222 11.03 -10.82 35.63
N PHE A 223 12.27 -10.41 35.96
CA PHE A 223 13.41 -11.32 35.97
C PHE A 223 13.27 -12.45 37.00
N LEU A 224 12.75 -12.15 38.20
CA LEU A 224 12.49 -13.19 39.21
C LEU A 224 11.41 -14.18 38.77
N ILE A 225 10.33 -13.72 38.14
CA ILE A 225 9.28 -14.58 37.58
C ILE A 225 9.84 -15.49 36.48
N ALA A 226 10.70 -14.95 35.61
CA ALA A 226 11.35 -15.72 34.55
C ALA A 226 12.30 -16.80 35.11
N ILE A 227 13.05 -16.51 36.18
CA ILE A 227 13.95 -17.49 36.82
C ILE A 227 13.15 -18.62 37.48
N VAL A 228 12.05 -18.30 38.17
CA VAL A 228 11.19 -19.31 38.80
C VAL A 228 10.51 -20.20 37.75
N SER A 229 10.02 -19.63 36.65
CA SER A 229 9.38 -20.43 35.59
C SER A 229 10.39 -21.35 34.91
N PHE A 230 11.61 -20.88 34.65
CA PHE A 230 12.68 -21.69 34.07
C PHE A 230 13.11 -22.83 35.01
N GLY A 231 13.21 -22.56 36.31
CA GLY A 231 13.50 -23.57 37.33
C GLY A 231 12.44 -24.68 37.40
N LEU A 232 11.15 -24.33 37.31
CA LEU A 232 10.05 -25.30 37.27
C LEU A 232 10.11 -26.18 36.02
N ILE A 233 10.36 -25.59 34.84
CA ILE A 233 10.47 -26.32 33.57
C ILE A 233 11.62 -27.33 33.63
N VAL A 234 12.80 -26.90 34.09
CA VAL A 234 13.98 -27.79 34.23
C VAL A 234 13.71 -28.89 35.27
N GLY A 235 13.06 -28.57 36.38
CA GLY A 235 12.66 -29.54 37.40
C GLY A 235 11.70 -30.61 36.86
N PHE A 236 10.68 -30.21 36.10
CA PHE A 236 9.77 -31.13 35.43
C PHE A 236 10.47 -31.99 34.37
N TYR A 237 11.42 -31.42 33.63
CA TYR A 237 12.23 -32.16 32.66
C TYR A 237 13.11 -33.21 33.33
N LYS A 238 13.77 -32.88 34.44
CA LYS A 238 14.59 -33.83 35.21
C LYS A 238 13.72 -34.92 35.85
N LYS A 239 12.54 -34.57 36.37
CA LYS A 239 11.60 -35.54 36.96
C LYS A 239 11.01 -36.51 35.94
N ARG A 240 10.79 -36.06 34.69
CA ARG A 240 10.39 -36.94 33.57
C ARG A 240 11.50 -37.89 33.11
N LYS A 241 12.78 -37.53 33.32
CA LYS A 241 13.92 -38.35 32.89
C LYS A 241 14.38 -39.39 33.93
N MET A 242 13.83 -39.34 35.14
CA MET A 242 14.12 -40.28 36.24
C MET A 242 12.95 -41.25 36.52
N LYS A 243 12.09 -41.48 35.52
CA LYS A 243 11.04 -42.50 35.54
C LYS A 243 11.22 -43.45 34.38
#